data_AF-A0A5A9PCJ2-F1
#
_entry.id   AF-A0A5A9PCJ2-F1
#
_cell.length_a   1.000
_cell.length_b   1.000
_cell.length_c   1.000
_cell.angle_alpha   90.00
_cell.angle_beta   90.00
_cell.angle_gamma   90.00
#
_symmetry.space_group_name_H-M   'P 1'
#
loop_
_entity.id
_entity.type
_entity.pdbx_description
1 polymer ?
#
loop_
_entity_poly.entity_id
_entity_poly.type
_entity_poly.pdbx_seq_one_letter_code
_entity_poly.pdbx_strand_id
1 'polypeptide(L)'
;MYDVNIACYYIRITRMISQITPSLYLSGVEALNQSAVSHRGITLVVNACPEYPCPEYQGVDCFCVPVEDQPHAPLDQHFESVAERIHQNHSGSSLVFCSAGRSRSPSLIMAFLMRFEGISLLQAHQQVLAARPFIRPNAGFWRQLLRYEKKLTQRNSIRMVATSQGVLPETIQPIEDSLYCLNA
;
A
#
# COMPACT_ATOMS: atom_id res chain seq x y z
N MET A 1 13.72 26.32 -14.26
CA MET A 1 14.97 25.69 -13.80
C MET A 1 14.55 24.52 -12.92
N TYR A 2 14.67 23.28 -13.39
CA TYR A 2 14.34 22.12 -12.57
C TYR A 2 15.35 22.07 -11.42
N ASP A 3 14.87 22.08 -10.17
CA ASP A 3 15.72 22.07 -9.00
C ASP A 3 16.37 20.69 -8.86
N VAL A 4 17.63 20.60 -9.27
CA VAL A 4 18.42 19.37 -9.33
C VAL A 4 18.48 18.69 -7.94
N ASN A 5 18.38 19.47 -6.86
CA ASN A 5 18.36 18.96 -5.49
C ASN A 5 17.06 18.22 -5.16
N ILE A 6 15.92 18.71 -5.64
CA ILE A 6 14.62 18.06 -5.46
C ILE A 6 14.57 16.76 -6.26
N ALA A 7 15.08 16.75 -7.49
CA ALA A 7 15.16 15.54 -8.30
C ALA A 7 16.08 14.47 -7.67
N CYS A 8 17.28 14.87 -7.21
CA CYS A 8 18.20 13.97 -6.50
C CYS A 8 17.59 13.42 -5.21
N TYR A 9 16.89 14.25 -4.43
CA TYR A 9 16.18 13.81 -3.23
C TYR A 9 15.07 12.79 -3.59
N TYR A 10 14.27 13.08 -4.62
CA TYR A 10 13.20 12.19 -5.09
C TYR A 10 13.73 10.84 -5.59
N ILE A 11 14.85 10.84 -6.31
CA ILE A 11 15.56 9.62 -6.72
C ILE A 11 16.07 8.84 -5.50
N ARG A 12 16.59 9.54 -4.49
CA ARG A 12 17.13 8.89 -3.30
C ARG A 12 16.05 8.19 -2.47
N ILE A 13 14.91 8.84 -2.27
CA ILE A 13 13.80 8.28 -1.47
C ILE A 13 13.06 7.14 -2.21
N THR A 14 13.01 7.17 -3.54
CA THR A 14 12.38 6.09 -4.34
C THR A 14 13.17 4.78 -4.28
N ARG A 15 14.50 4.88 -4.13
CA ARG A 15 15.45 3.76 -3.96
C ARG A 15 15.52 3.17 -2.55
N MET A 16 14.72 3.66 -1.61
CA MET A 16 14.68 3.11 -0.25
C MET A 16 13.62 2.02 -0.11
N ILE A 17 13.93 1.03 0.73
CA ILE A 17 12.96 0.09 1.30
C ILE A 17 12.41 0.71 2.59
N SER A 18 11.11 0.96 2.62
CA SER A 18 10.38 1.50 3.75
C SER A 18 9.87 0.36 4.63
N GLN A 19 10.11 0.42 5.94
CA GLN A 19 9.53 -0.50 6.90
C GLN A 19 8.12 -0.01 7.28
N ILE A 20 7.12 -0.87 7.14
CA ILE A 20 5.72 -0.56 7.48
C ILE A 20 5.38 -1.12 8.86
N THR A 21 5.81 -2.35 9.13
CA THR A 21 5.70 -3.04 10.43
C THR A 21 7.02 -3.78 10.72
N PRO A 22 7.21 -4.39 11.91
CA PRO A 22 8.42 -5.15 12.20
C PRO A 22 8.79 -6.20 11.14
N SER A 23 7.80 -6.84 10.49
CA SER A 23 7.99 -7.91 9.51
C SER A 23 7.44 -7.59 8.11
N LEU A 24 7.07 -6.34 7.81
CA LEU A 24 6.54 -5.94 6.50
C LEU A 24 7.25 -4.70 5.95
N TYR A 25 7.72 -4.82 4.71
CA TYR A 25 8.44 -3.79 3.98
C TYR A 25 7.76 -3.44 2.66
N LEU A 26 8.01 -2.21 2.19
CA LEU A 26 7.53 -1.69 0.92
C LEU A 26 8.69 -1.08 0.13
N SER A 27 8.73 -1.31 -1.18
CA SER A 27 9.71 -0.64 -2.05
C SER A 27 9.23 -0.40 -3.49
N GLY A 28 10.05 0.36 -4.22
CA GLY A 28 10.09 0.29 -5.68
C GLY A 28 11.09 -0.79 -6.14
N VAL A 29 11.06 -1.11 -7.43
CA VAL A 29 11.91 -2.16 -8.01
C VAL A 29 13.40 -1.83 -7.93
N GLU A 30 13.77 -0.55 -8.06
CA GLU A 30 15.18 -0.12 -8.00
C GLU A 30 15.83 -0.32 -6.62
N ALA A 31 15.04 -0.50 -5.56
CA ALA A 31 15.55 -0.74 -4.21
C ALA A 31 15.93 -2.21 -3.97
N LEU A 32 15.55 -3.12 -4.88
CA LEU A 32 15.76 -4.55 -4.71
C LEU A 32 17.21 -4.93 -5.01
N ASN A 33 17.83 -5.61 -4.05
CA ASN A 33 19.09 -6.32 -4.23
C ASN A 33 19.25 -7.37 -3.12
N GLN A 34 20.08 -8.39 -3.37
CA GLN A 34 20.30 -9.52 -2.43
C GLN A 34 20.69 -9.02 -1.03
N SER A 35 21.59 -8.03 -0.94
CA SER A 35 22.04 -7.50 0.35
C SER A 35 20.90 -6.85 1.13
N ALA A 36 20.08 -6.02 0.47
CA ALA A 36 18.96 -5.34 1.10
C ALA A 36 17.87 -6.31 1.59
N VAL A 37 17.67 -7.42 0.86
CA VAL A 37 16.75 -8.51 1.19
C VAL A 37 17.25 -9.31 2.39
N SER A 38 18.50 -9.77 2.33
CA SER A 38 19.11 -10.57 3.41
C SER A 38 19.24 -9.81 4.73
N HIS A 39 19.65 -8.53 4.71
CA HIS A 39 19.78 -7.72 5.95
C HIS A 39 18.46 -7.50 6.69
N ARG A 40 17.32 -7.65 6.01
CA ARG A 40 15.98 -7.47 6.59
C ARG A 40 15.31 -8.80 6.95
N GLY A 41 16.01 -9.92 6.77
CA GLY A 41 15.45 -11.26 6.95
C GLY A 41 14.21 -11.49 6.06
N ILE A 42 14.20 -10.92 4.85
CA ILE A 42 13.06 -11.10 3.94
C ILE A 42 13.08 -12.53 3.40
N THR A 43 11.97 -13.23 3.62
CA THR A 43 11.74 -14.61 3.17
C THR A 43 10.58 -14.71 2.17
N LEU A 44 9.77 -13.65 2.05
CA LEU A 44 8.72 -13.52 1.04
C LEU A 44 8.84 -12.20 0.30
N VAL A 45 8.82 -12.26 -1.04
CA VAL A 45 8.71 -11.11 -1.93
C VAL A 45 7.38 -11.18 -2.67
N VAL A 46 6.57 -10.13 -2.58
CA VAL A 46 5.35 -9.94 -3.38
C VAL A 46 5.67 -8.98 -4.51
N ASN A 47 5.67 -9.49 -5.74
CA ASN A 47 5.94 -8.74 -6.96
C ASN A 47 4.62 -8.24 -7.58
N ALA A 48 4.30 -6.96 -7.41
CA ALA A 48 3.19 -6.29 -8.09
C ALA A 48 3.67 -5.45 -9.29
N CYS A 49 4.65 -5.97 -10.01
CA CYS A 49 5.31 -5.35 -11.16
C CYS A 49 5.42 -6.40 -12.30
N PRO A 50 4.34 -6.72 -13.02
CA PRO A 50 4.35 -7.74 -14.07
C PRO A 50 5.44 -7.51 -15.13
N GLU A 51 5.87 -6.27 -15.33
CA GLU A 51 6.95 -5.89 -16.23
C GLU A 51 8.37 -6.30 -15.74
N TYR A 52 8.51 -6.78 -14.49
CA TYR A 52 9.77 -7.30 -13.94
C TYR A 52 9.61 -8.74 -13.46
N PRO A 53 10.55 -9.64 -13.79
CA PRO A 53 10.53 -11.01 -13.29
C PRO A 53 10.72 -11.04 -11.76
N CYS A 54 10.21 -12.10 -11.14
CA CYS A 54 10.50 -12.37 -9.74
C CYS A 54 12.02 -12.49 -9.53
N PRO A 55 12.60 -11.78 -8.56
CA PRO A 55 14.00 -11.93 -8.26
C PRO A 55 14.28 -13.29 -7.61
N GLU A 56 15.36 -13.93 -8.03
CA GLU A 56 15.83 -15.19 -7.47
C GLU A 56 16.84 -14.90 -6.36
N TYR A 57 16.34 -14.82 -5.11
CA TYR A 57 17.17 -14.69 -3.92
C TYR A 57 17.13 -16.00 -3.12
N GLN A 58 18.29 -16.42 -2.61
CA GLN A 58 18.39 -17.68 -1.88
C GLN A 58 17.52 -17.68 -0.62
N GLY A 59 16.64 -18.67 -0.49
CA GLY A 59 15.74 -18.82 0.66
C GLY A 59 14.57 -17.82 0.69
N VAL A 60 14.25 -17.20 -0.46
CA VAL A 60 13.18 -16.21 -0.58
C VAL A 60 12.15 -16.68 -1.58
N ASP A 61 10.92 -16.86 -1.11
CA ASP A 61 9.78 -17.16 -1.97
C ASP A 61 9.32 -15.88 -2.69
N CYS A 62 8.94 -16.00 -3.96
CA CYS A 62 8.40 -14.88 -4.73
C CYS A 62 6.97 -15.15 -5.21
N PHE A 63 6.06 -14.24 -4.88
CA PHE A 63 4.64 -14.30 -5.23
C PHE A 63 4.30 -13.17 -6.22
N CYS A 64 3.93 -13.53 -7.45
CA CYS A 64 3.59 -12.58 -8.50
C CYS A 64 2.12 -12.14 -8.44
N VAL A 65 1.89 -10.83 -8.59
CA VAL A 65 0.59 -10.20 -8.73
C VAL A 65 0.57 -9.51 -10.11
N PRO A 66 0.03 -10.17 -11.16
CA PRO A 66 0.11 -9.70 -12.53
C PRO A 66 -0.92 -8.58 -12.81
N VAL A 67 -0.71 -7.41 -12.21
CA VAL A 67 -1.59 -6.25 -12.34
C VAL A 67 -0.82 -5.00 -12.77
N GLU A 68 -1.35 -4.33 -13.79
CA GLU A 68 -0.88 -3.04 -14.25
C GLU A 68 -1.33 -1.90 -13.32
N ASP A 69 -0.60 -0.78 -13.31
CA ASP A 69 -0.98 0.40 -12.53
C ASP A 69 -2.05 1.25 -13.23
N GLN A 70 -3.19 0.63 -13.53
CA GLN A 70 -4.29 1.29 -14.23
C GLN A 70 -5.54 1.36 -13.35
N PRO A 71 -6.35 2.45 -13.42
CA PRO A 71 -7.57 2.58 -12.61
C PRO A 71 -8.66 1.54 -12.86
N HIS A 72 -8.57 0.78 -13.95
CA HIS A 72 -9.50 -0.30 -14.28
C HIS A 72 -8.91 -1.69 -13.98
N ALA A 73 -7.62 -1.79 -13.66
CA ALA A 73 -6.98 -3.07 -13.36
C ALA A 73 -7.55 -3.66 -12.05
N PRO A 74 -7.86 -4.96 -12.00
CA PRO A 74 -8.59 -5.59 -10.88
C PRO A 74 -7.64 -5.99 -9.73
N LEU A 75 -7.01 -5.01 -9.07
CA LEU A 75 -6.10 -5.27 -7.95
C LEU A 75 -6.82 -5.93 -6.75
N ASP A 76 -8.11 -5.63 -6.55
CA ASP A 76 -8.95 -6.20 -5.48
C ASP A 76 -9.08 -7.72 -5.52
N GLN A 77 -8.96 -8.34 -6.70
CA GLN A 77 -8.94 -9.80 -6.82
C GLN A 77 -7.76 -10.44 -6.10
N HIS A 78 -6.70 -9.68 -5.83
CA HIS A 78 -5.49 -10.16 -5.18
C HIS A 78 -5.40 -9.83 -3.69
N PHE A 79 -6.25 -8.92 -3.18
CA PHE A 79 -6.18 -8.44 -1.79
C PHE A 79 -6.15 -9.57 -0.77
N GLU A 80 -7.09 -10.53 -0.85
CA GLU A 80 -7.14 -11.64 0.10
C GLU A 80 -5.90 -12.53 0.00
N SER A 81 -5.57 -13.00 -1.21
CA SER A 81 -4.43 -13.91 -1.43
C SER A 81 -3.08 -13.33 -1.01
N VAL A 82 -2.86 -12.03 -1.27
CA VAL A 82 -1.64 -11.32 -0.87
C VAL A 82 -1.61 -11.14 0.64
N ALA A 83 -2.73 -10.71 1.23
CA ALA A 83 -2.82 -10.52 2.67
C ALA A 83 -2.57 -11.83 3.43
N GLU A 84 -3.16 -12.94 2.97
CA GLU A 84 -2.95 -14.28 3.54
C GLU A 84 -1.49 -14.72 3.42
N ARG A 85 -0.86 -14.53 2.25
CA ARG A 85 0.57 -14.85 2.06
C ARG A 85 1.47 -14.09 3.01
N ILE A 86 1.23 -12.79 3.20
CA ILE A 86 1.98 -11.97 4.14
C ILE A 86 1.75 -12.46 5.57
N HIS A 87 0.49 -12.74 5.94
CA HIS A 87 0.13 -13.19 7.28
C HIS A 87 0.75 -14.55 7.64
N GLN A 88 0.78 -15.49 6.70
CA GLN A 88 1.33 -16.84 6.89
C GLN A 88 2.86 -16.88 6.89
N ASN A 89 3.55 -15.79 6.50
CA ASN A 89 5.01 -15.76 6.48
C ASN A 89 5.59 -15.52 7.88
N HIS A 90 5.54 -16.56 8.72
CA HIS A 90 6.12 -16.52 10.07
C HIS A 90 7.64 -16.74 10.10
N SER A 91 8.23 -17.14 8.98
CA SER A 91 9.65 -17.51 8.86
C SER A 91 10.60 -16.31 8.78
N GLY A 92 10.06 -15.10 8.59
CA GLY A 92 10.85 -13.90 8.40
C GLY A 92 9.97 -12.71 8.03
N SER A 93 10.50 -11.83 7.20
CA SER A 93 9.82 -10.61 6.76
C SER A 93 9.28 -10.74 5.34
N SER A 94 8.24 -9.97 5.04
CA SER A 94 7.65 -9.84 3.71
C SER A 94 8.02 -8.49 3.10
N LEU A 95 8.31 -8.48 1.79
CA LEU A 95 8.53 -7.27 1.00
C LEU A 95 7.52 -7.19 -0.13
N VAL A 96 6.74 -6.11 -0.19
CA VAL A 96 5.83 -5.86 -1.31
C VAL A 96 6.40 -4.75 -2.18
N PHE A 97 6.66 -5.03 -3.46
CA PHE A 97 7.19 -4.03 -4.38
C PHE A 97 6.34 -3.90 -5.65
N CYS A 98 6.43 -2.73 -6.27
CA CYS A 98 6.00 -2.50 -7.64
C CYS A 98 7.06 -1.64 -8.35
N SER A 99 6.76 -1.01 -9.48
CA SER A 99 7.75 -0.20 -10.21
C SER A 99 8.34 0.93 -9.33
N ALA A 100 7.52 1.89 -8.88
CA ALA A 100 7.99 3.02 -8.08
C ALA A 100 7.75 2.87 -6.56
N GLY A 101 7.04 1.82 -6.13
CA GLY A 101 6.57 1.71 -4.75
C GLY A 101 5.55 2.79 -4.38
N ARG A 102 4.66 3.16 -5.31
CA ARG A 102 3.78 4.33 -5.18
C ARG A 102 2.29 4.02 -5.18
N SER A 103 1.84 3.07 -6.00
CA SER A 103 0.41 2.81 -6.22
C SER A 103 0.04 1.34 -5.91
N ARG A 104 0.48 0.39 -6.75
CA ARG A 104 0.17 -1.05 -6.60
C ARG A 104 0.60 -1.64 -5.24
N SER A 105 1.88 -1.55 -4.88
CA SER A 105 2.37 -2.12 -3.62
C SER A 105 1.77 -1.50 -2.34
N PRO A 106 1.65 -0.17 -2.18
CA PRO A 106 0.98 0.38 -0.99
C PRO A 106 -0.52 0.02 -0.93
N SER A 107 -1.21 -0.12 -2.07
CA SER A 107 -2.58 -0.62 -2.08
C SER A 107 -2.70 -2.05 -1.53
N LEU A 108 -1.82 -2.96 -1.94
CA LEU A 108 -1.78 -4.32 -1.40
C LEU A 108 -1.47 -4.34 0.11
N ILE A 109 -0.53 -3.50 0.56
CA ILE A 109 -0.20 -3.39 1.98
C ILE A 109 -1.38 -2.84 2.79
N MET A 110 -2.05 -1.78 2.32
CA MET A 110 -3.24 -1.26 3.02
C MET A 110 -4.34 -2.31 3.14
N ALA A 111 -4.54 -3.15 2.11
CA ALA A 111 -5.46 -4.28 2.20
C ALA A 111 -5.05 -5.30 3.27
N PHE A 112 -3.76 -5.65 3.35
CA PHE A 112 -3.23 -6.52 4.42
C PHE A 112 -3.47 -5.92 5.82
N LEU A 113 -3.13 -4.65 6.02
CA LEU A 113 -3.27 -3.98 7.32
C LEU A 113 -4.73 -3.98 7.77
N MET A 114 -5.67 -3.67 6.87
CA MET A 114 -7.10 -3.75 7.19
C MET A 114 -7.54 -5.17 7.56
N ARG A 115 -7.04 -6.18 6.83
CA ARG A 115 -7.48 -7.56 6.98
C ARG A 115 -6.96 -8.24 8.25
N PHE A 116 -5.68 -8.05 8.57
CA PHE A 116 -4.99 -8.81 9.61
C PHE A 116 -4.56 -7.97 10.82
N GLU A 117 -4.42 -6.66 10.67
CA GLU A 117 -4.21 -5.76 11.82
C GLU A 117 -5.53 -5.13 12.29
N GLY A 118 -6.61 -5.28 11.53
CA GLY A 118 -7.94 -4.84 11.90
C GLY A 118 -8.11 -3.32 11.95
N ILE A 119 -7.18 -2.56 11.35
CA ILE A 119 -7.24 -1.10 11.31
C ILE A 119 -8.08 -0.61 10.12
N SER A 120 -8.63 0.59 10.23
CA SER A 120 -9.37 1.22 9.13
C SER A 120 -8.48 1.57 7.91
N LEU A 121 -9.09 1.80 6.76
CA LEU A 121 -8.40 2.27 5.55
C LEU A 121 -7.69 3.60 5.80
N LEU A 122 -8.28 4.51 6.59
CA LEU A 122 -7.64 5.75 7.01
C LEU A 122 -6.33 5.49 7.76
N GLN A 123 -6.38 4.63 8.78
CA GLN A 123 -5.21 4.29 9.60
C GLN A 123 -4.14 3.58 8.77
N ALA A 124 -4.55 2.61 7.93
CA ALA A 124 -3.66 1.92 7.01
C ALA A 124 -2.97 2.90 6.06
N HIS A 125 -3.71 3.84 5.47
CA HIS A 125 -3.13 4.87 4.62
C HIS A 125 -2.15 5.77 5.38
N GLN A 126 -2.51 6.25 6.58
CA GLN A 126 -1.64 7.09 7.40
C GLN A 126 -0.34 6.38 7.77
N GLN A 127 -0.42 5.11 8.16
CA GLN A 127 0.76 4.30 8.51
C GLN A 127 1.69 4.12 7.32
N VAL A 128 1.17 3.76 6.15
CA VAL A 128 1.99 3.58 4.94
C VAL A 128 2.54 4.92 4.44
N LEU A 129 1.75 6.00 4.53
CA LEU A 129 2.19 7.35 4.13
C LEU A 129 3.31 7.87 5.04
N ALA A 130 3.23 7.61 6.35
CA ALA A 130 4.30 7.98 7.29
C ALA A 130 5.62 7.29 6.95
N ALA A 131 5.58 6.02 6.55
CA ALA A 131 6.76 5.25 6.16
C ALA A 131 7.27 5.58 4.75
N ARG A 132 6.39 6.05 3.85
CA ARG A 132 6.73 6.43 2.47
C ARG A 132 5.88 7.63 2.01
N PRO A 133 6.37 8.87 2.16
CA PRO A 133 5.55 10.10 2.07
C PRO A 133 5.12 10.50 0.65
N PHE A 134 5.35 9.64 -0.34
CA PHE A 134 5.01 9.87 -1.74
C PHE A 134 4.12 8.79 -2.33
N ILE A 135 3.56 7.88 -1.51
CA ILE A 135 2.53 6.96 -1.98
C ILE A 135 1.36 7.75 -2.59
N ARG A 136 0.82 7.21 -3.67
CA ARG A 136 -0.32 7.77 -4.37
C ARG A 136 -0.98 6.67 -5.19
N PRO A 137 -1.80 5.81 -4.56
CA PRO A 137 -2.66 4.89 -5.28
C PRO A 137 -3.48 5.62 -6.35
N ASN A 138 -3.67 4.98 -7.51
CA ASN A 138 -4.56 5.53 -8.51
C ASN A 138 -6.03 5.51 -8.03
N ALA A 139 -6.89 6.31 -8.67
CA ALA A 139 -8.29 6.45 -8.25
C ALA A 139 -9.10 5.14 -8.31
N GLY A 140 -8.70 4.20 -9.17
CA GLY A 140 -9.28 2.87 -9.25
C GLY A 140 -9.00 2.02 -8.03
N PHE A 141 -7.73 1.99 -7.62
CA PHE A 141 -7.32 1.25 -6.43
C PHE A 141 -7.92 1.84 -5.16
N TRP A 142 -8.10 3.17 -5.08
CA TRP A 142 -8.86 3.78 -3.99
C TRP A 142 -10.30 3.27 -3.91
N ARG A 143 -11.03 3.22 -5.04
CA ARG A 143 -12.39 2.66 -5.07
C ARG A 143 -12.43 1.19 -4.66
N GLN A 144 -11.43 0.42 -5.06
CA GLN A 144 -11.29 -0.99 -4.71
C GLN A 144 -11.02 -1.17 -3.21
N LEU A 145 -10.12 -0.39 -2.62
CA LEU A 145 -9.83 -0.38 -1.19
C LEU A 145 -11.06 0.01 -0.36
N LEU A 146 -11.84 1.00 -0.79
CA LEU A 146 -13.11 1.37 -0.16
C LEU A 146 -14.12 0.22 -0.18
N ARG A 147 -14.25 -0.50 -1.31
CA ARG A 147 -15.12 -1.69 -1.37
C ARG A 147 -14.63 -2.78 -0.43
N TYR A 148 -13.31 -2.95 -0.31
CA TYR A 148 -12.71 -3.92 0.59
C TYR A 148 -12.93 -3.56 2.07
N GLU A 149 -12.71 -2.31 2.46
CA GLU A 149 -13.01 -1.82 3.82
C GLU A 149 -14.49 -2.03 4.16
N LYS A 150 -15.40 -1.65 3.26
CA LYS A 150 -16.84 -1.88 3.44
C LYS A 150 -17.18 -3.37 3.56
N LYS A 151 -16.51 -4.25 2.81
CA LYS A 151 -16.69 -5.70 2.92
C LYS A 151 -16.25 -6.21 4.30
N LEU A 152 -15.14 -5.70 4.83
CA LEU A 152 -14.57 -6.13 6.12
C LEU A 152 -15.34 -5.57 7.33
N THR A 153 -15.80 -4.31 7.26
CA THR A 153 -16.27 -3.55 8.44
C THR A 153 -17.71 -3.03 8.32
N GLN A 154 -18.36 -3.23 7.16
CA GLN A 154 -19.66 -2.65 6.80
C GLN A 154 -19.69 -1.10 6.74
N ARG A 155 -18.55 -0.43 6.86
CA ARG A 155 -18.41 1.03 6.86
C ARG A 155 -17.17 1.43 6.05
N ASN A 156 -17.07 2.72 5.72
CA ASN A 156 -15.84 3.31 5.19
C ASN A 156 -15.36 4.38 6.16
N SER A 157 -14.04 4.49 6.33
CA SER A 157 -13.40 5.54 7.17
C SER A 157 -13.02 6.79 6.38
N ILE A 158 -12.95 6.67 5.06
CA ILE A 158 -12.64 7.77 4.14
C ILE A 158 -13.68 7.87 3.02
N ARG A 159 -13.80 9.07 2.43
CA ARG A 159 -14.50 9.33 1.17
C ARG A 159 -13.53 9.94 0.16
N MET A 160 -13.74 9.69 -1.13
CA MET A 160 -12.93 10.32 -2.16
C MET A 160 -13.53 11.68 -2.55
N VAL A 161 -12.70 12.72 -2.59
CA VAL A 161 -13.10 14.08 -2.95
C VAL A 161 -12.31 14.55 -4.17
N ALA A 162 -13.00 15.19 -5.10
CA ALA A 162 -12.37 15.85 -6.24
C ALA A 162 -11.72 17.16 -5.78
N THR A 163 -10.43 17.32 -6.03
CA THR A 163 -9.66 18.52 -5.70
C THR A 163 -8.92 19.03 -6.93
N SER A 164 -8.35 20.24 -6.87
CA SER A 164 -7.46 20.78 -7.90
C SER A 164 -6.20 19.92 -8.13
N GLN A 165 -5.85 19.05 -7.17
CA GLN A 165 -4.73 18.11 -7.25
C GLN A 165 -5.15 16.69 -7.70
N GLY A 166 -6.40 16.51 -8.11
CA GLY A 166 -7.00 15.24 -8.48
C GLY A 166 -7.90 14.65 -7.38
N VAL A 167 -8.17 13.35 -7.46
CA VAL A 167 -9.04 12.66 -6.50
C VAL A 167 -8.22 12.25 -5.28
N LEU A 168 -8.55 12.79 -4.11
CA LEU A 168 -7.84 12.55 -2.85
C LEU A 168 -8.77 11.92 -1.80
N PRO A 169 -8.24 11.09 -0.88
CA PRO A 169 -9.00 10.58 0.25
C PRO A 169 -9.20 11.71 1.29
N GLU A 170 -10.42 11.85 1.80
CA GLU A 170 -10.80 12.71 2.91
C GLU A 170 -11.41 11.86 4.03
N THR A 171 -11.17 12.24 5.29
CA THR A 171 -11.75 11.56 6.45
C THR A 171 -13.27 11.74 6.47
N ILE A 172 -13.99 10.67 6.82
CA ILE A 172 -15.41 10.79 7.16
C ILE A 172 -15.46 11.17 8.64
N GLN A 173 -15.73 12.45 8.92
CA GLN A 173 -16.08 12.87 10.27
C GLN A 173 -17.41 12.19 10.65
N PRO A 174 -17.57 11.71 11.90
CA PRO A 174 -18.88 11.34 12.39
C PRO A 174 -19.82 12.53 12.20
N ILE A 175 -21.01 12.30 11.67
CA ILE A 175 -22.08 13.28 11.80
C ILE A 175 -22.32 13.40 13.31
N GLU A 176 -22.01 14.56 13.90
CA GLU A 176 -22.47 14.89 15.24
C GLU A 176 -24.00 15.00 15.17
N ASP A 177 -24.71 13.91 15.46
CA ASP A 177 -26.16 13.92 15.74
C ASP A 177 -26.44 14.58 17.11
N SER A 178 -25.86 15.77 17.37
CA SER A 178 -25.99 16.47 18.66
C SER A 178 -26.34 17.95 18.55
N LEU A 179 -27.01 18.36 17.48
CA LEU A 179 -27.71 19.65 17.43
C LEU A 179 -28.95 19.47 16.54
N TYR A 180 -30.07 18.99 17.10
CA TYR A 180 -31.46 19.34 16.75
C TYR A 180 -32.44 18.38 17.46
N CYS A 181 -32.38 18.30 18.79
CA CYS A 181 -33.50 17.84 19.63
C CYS A 181 -33.54 18.66 20.93
N LEU A 182 -33.69 19.97 20.81
CA LEU A 182 -34.35 20.79 21.82
C LEU A 182 -35.48 21.49 21.08
N ASN A 183 -36.69 20.95 21.22
CA ASN A 183 -37.99 21.61 21.21
C ASN A 183 -39.08 20.55 20.94
N ALA A 184 -39.55 19.93 22.02
CA ALA A 184 -40.93 19.52 22.21
C ALA A 184 -41.20 19.46 23.71
#